data_AF-A0A9E2MG31-F1
#
_entry.id   AF-A0A9E2MG31-F1
#
_cell.length_a   1.000
_cell.length_b   1.000
_cell.length_c   1.000
_cell.angle_alpha   90.00
_cell.angle_beta   90.00
_cell.angle_gamma   90.00
#
_symmetry.space_group_name_H-M   'P 1'
#
loop_
_entity.id
_entity.type
_entity.pdbx_description
1 polymer ?
#
loop_
_entity_poly.entity_id
_entity_poly.type
_entity_poly.pdbx_seq_one_letter_code
_entity_poly.pdbx_strand_id
1 'polypeptide(L)'
;MKKLSILMLIALLAAVMLTACQPKTITETIIETVVVEKEGETIIETIIETVEVEVPVEVEVEVPAEAVEKTVIEFWTTDNEEDRVDVYDAIATAFMAEHPEIDLRIIPIEEAGIAQRIATAQAANRLPDIVRMGIERVSTFAADGILDEDAAVATIASIGEDDFRAGPLGMVVDPATGKYAAVPFDGWIQAIW
;
A
#
# COMPACT_ATOMS: atom_id res chain seq x y z
N MET A 1 20.35 38.64 21.06
CA MET A 1 20.53 37.30 21.67
C MET A 1 19.83 36.19 20.88
N LYS A 2 18.54 36.27 20.53
CA LYS A 2 17.84 35.21 19.77
C LYS A 2 18.40 34.93 18.35
N LYS A 3 18.84 35.96 17.62
CA LYS A 3 19.44 35.78 16.28
C LYS A 3 20.84 35.14 16.31
N LEU A 4 21.56 35.26 17.43
CA LEU A 4 22.88 34.65 17.62
C LEU A 4 22.76 33.16 18.00
N SER A 5 21.76 32.80 18.80
CA SER A 5 21.46 31.39 19.11
C SER A 5 20.98 30.58 17.90
N ILE A 6 20.25 31.20 16.97
CA ILE A 6 19.77 30.52 15.75
C ILE A 6 20.94 30.25 14.78
N LEU A 7 21.88 31.19 14.64
CA LEU A 7 23.10 30.97 13.84
C LEU A 7 23.99 29.86 14.44
N MET A 8 24.08 29.78 15.77
CA MET A 8 24.88 28.76 16.46
C MET A 8 24.26 27.35 16.33
N LEU A 9 22.93 27.26 16.29
CA LEU A 9 22.20 25.99 16.12
C LEU A 9 22.28 25.46 14.68
N ILE A 10 22.29 26.35 13.68
CA ILE A 10 22.46 25.99 12.26
C ILE A 10 23.91 25.55 12.00
N ALA A 11 24.90 26.20 12.62
CA ALA A 11 26.31 25.79 12.53
C ALA A 11 26.58 24.43 13.19
N LEU A 12 25.85 24.11 14.28
CA LEU A 12 25.95 22.81 14.94
C LEU A 12 25.28 21.68 14.13
N LEU A 13 24.18 21.97 13.42
CA LEU A 13 23.52 21.01 12.53
C LEU A 13 24.34 20.73 11.25
N ALA A 14 25.05 21.74 10.73
CA ALA A 14 25.91 21.58 9.55
C ALA A 14 27.18 20.75 9.83
N ALA A 15 27.66 20.70 11.07
CA ALA A 15 28.84 19.92 11.46
C ALA A 15 28.57 18.41 11.57
N VAL A 16 27.31 17.99 11.75
CA VAL A 16 26.93 16.57 11.86
C VAL A 16 26.81 15.89 10.48
N MET A 17 26.76 16.66 9.39
CA MET A 17 26.65 16.13 8.02
C MET A 17 27.99 15.79 7.34
N LEU A 18 29.13 15.93 8.03
CA LEU A 18 30.46 15.75 7.44
C LEU A 18 31.20 14.45 7.84
N THR A 19 30.57 13.54 8.57
CA THR A 19 31.20 12.28 9.04
C THR A 19 30.70 11.00 8.38
N ALA A 20 29.92 11.07 7.29
CA ALA A 20 29.30 9.89 6.68
C ALA A 20 30.09 9.25 5.52
N CYS A 21 31.42 9.40 5.45
CA CYS A 21 32.25 8.65 4.49
C CYS A 21 33.60 8.28 5.11
N GLN A 22 33.63 7.20 5.90
CA GLN A 22 34.84 6.39 6.00
C GLN A 22 34.53 5.01 5.40
N PRO A 23 35.29 4.56 4.39
CA PRO A 23 35.12 3.22 3.86
C PRO A 23 35.49 2.19 4.95
N LYS A 24 34.66 1.16 5.07
CA LYS A 24 34.83 0.08 6.05
C LYS A 24 35.88 -0.89 5.51
N THR A 25 37.10 -0.82 6.05
CA THR A 25 38.17 -1.79 5.76
C THR A 25 37.91 -3.09 6.52
N ILE A 26 37.77 -4.22 5.81
CA ILE A 26 37.75 -5.56 6.41
C ILE A 26 39.06 -6.24 6.03
N THR A 27 39.84 -6.64 7.02
CA THR A 27 41.11 -7.36 6.85
C THR A 27 40.83 -8.85 6.80
N GLU A 28 41.10 -9.52 5.67
CA GLU A 28 41.10 -10.98 5.60
C GLU A 28 42.53 -11.53 5.66
N THR A 29 42.78 -12.46 6.56
CA THR A 29 44.08 -13.16 6.72
C THR A 29 44.04 -14.45 5.91
N ILE A 30 44.78 -14.51 4.81
CA ILE A 30 44.96 -15.75 4.03
C ILE A 30 46.19 -16.49 4.57
N ILE A 31 46.00 -17.71 5.07
CA ILE A 31 47.10 -18.59 5.53
C ILE A 31 47.47 -19.50 4.37
N GLU A 32 48.62 -19.27 3.73
CA GLU A 32 49.17 -20.19 2.76
C GLU A 32 50.27 -21.05 3.41
N THR A 33 50.00 -22.34 3.56
CA THR A 33 50.95 -23.31 4.12
C THR A 33 51.73 -23.95 2.97
N VAL A 34 52.97 -23.53 2.74
CA VAL A 34 53.87 -24.20 1.77
C VAL A 34 54.75 -25.21 2.52
N VAL A 35 54.54 -26.49 2.23
CA VAL A 35 55.39 -27.59 2.69
C VAL A 35 56.51 -27.79 1.68
N VAL A 36 57.76 -27.64 2.09
CA VAL A 36 58.94 -28.03 1.31
C VAL A 36 59.65 -29.17 2.04
N GLU A 37 59.64 -30.36 1.46
CA GLU A 37 60.55 -31.43 1.84
C GLU A 37 61.76 -31.45 0.90
N LYS A 38 62.96 -31.24 1.45
CA LYS A 38 64.11 -32.13 1.18
C LYS A 38 65.25 -31.97 2.19
N GLU A 39 65.59 -33.12 2.78
CA GLU A 39 66.84 -33.55 3.44
C GLU A 39 67.51 -32.65 4.49
N GLY A 40 67.16 -32.91 5.76
CA GLY A 40 68.18 -33.10 6.79
C GLY A 40 68.59 -31.90 7.65
N GLU A 41 67.65 -31.06 8.12
CA GLU A 41 67.65 -30.41 9.44
C GLU A 41 66.49 -29.39 9.51
N THR A 42 65.65 -29.51 10.55
CA THR A 42 64.49 -28.65 10.81
C THR A 42 64.90 -27.27 11.33
N ILE A 43 64.58 -26.21 10.60
CA ILE A 43 64.41 -24.85 11.14
C ILE A 43 63.12 -24.26 10.53
N ILE A 44 62.11 -24.04 11.37
CA ILE A 44 60.83 -23.43 11.00
C ILE A 44 60.96 -21.93 11.28
N GLU A 45 61.06 -21.10 10.25
CA GLU A 45 60.98 -19.65 10.39
C GLU A 45 59.76 -19.15 9.63
N THR A 46 58.71 -18.83 10.38
CA THR A 46 57.45 -18.29 9.85
C THR A 46 57.59 -16.77 9.75
N ILE A 47 57.88 -16.25 8.56
CA ILE A 47 57.81 -14.81 8.28
C ILE A 47 56.40 -14.53 7.75
N ILE A 48 55.62 -13.79 8.53
CA ILE A 48 54.25 -13.37 8.20
C ILE A 48 54.38 -12.01 7.50
N GLU A 49 54.25 -11.98 6.18
CA GLU A 49 54.15 -10.74 5.42
C GLU A 49 52.67 -10.47 5.11
N THR A 50 52.11 -9.46 5.79
CA THR A 50 50.77 -8.93 5.51
C THR A 50 50.82 -8.06 4.26
N VAL A 51 50.27 -8.54 3.14
CA VAL A 51 50.03 -7.75 1.93
C VAL A 51 48.62 -7.17 2.00
N GLU A 52 48.51 -5.85 2.07
CA GLU A 52 47.23 -5.13 1.97
C GLU A 52 46.85 -4.99 0.48
N VAL A 53 45.83 -5.73 0.04
CA VAL A 53 45.27 -5.59 -1.32
C VAL A 53 43.96 -4.81 -1.24
N GLU A 54 43.94 -3.60 -1.80
CA GLU A 54 42.73 -2.81 -1.98
C GLU A 54 41.95 -3.33 -3.20
N VAL A 55 40.92 -4.14 -2.96
CA VAL A 55 39.93 -4.48 -4.01
C VAL A 55 38.82 -3.43 -3.98
N PRO A 56 38.61 -2.64 -5.05
CA PRO A 56 37.49 -1.73 -5.10
C PRO A 56 36.18 -2.52 -5.18
N VAL A 57 35.36 -2.43 -4.13
CA VAL A 57 33.98 -2.92 -4.13
C VAL A 57 33.17 -2.01 -5.05
N GLU A 58 32.69 -2.54 -6.17
CA GLU A 58 31.68 -1.86 -6.97
C GLU A 58 30.41 -1.75 -6.11
N VAL A 59 30.13 -0.54 -5.62
CA VAL A 59 28.89 -0.21 -4.95
C VAL A 59 27.82 -0.09 -6.04
N GLU A 60 26.95 -1.08 -6.14
CA GLU A 60 25.69 -0.93 -6.87
C GLU A 60 24.93 0.23 -6.22
N VAL A 61 24.91 1.37 -6.90
CA VAL A 61 24.10 2.52 -6.53
C VAL A 61 22.66 2.12 -6.85
N GLU A 62 21.92 1.67 -5.83
CA GLU A 62 20.47 1.58 -5.93
C GLU A 62 19.93 2.97 -6.24
N VAL A 63 19.51 3.16 -7.49
CA VAL A 63 18.79 4.35 -7.93
C VAL A 63 17.55 4.45 -7.03
N PRO A 64 17.34 5.57 -6.30
CA PRO A 64 16.16 5.71 -5.47
C PRO A 64 14.93 5.56 -6.37
N ALA A 65 14.08 4.58 -6.06
CA ALA A 65 12.80 4.44 -6.73
C ALA A 65 12.07 5.79 -6.63
N GLU A 66 11.74 6.40 -7.78
CA GLU A 66 10.93 7.62 -7.80
C GLU A 66 9.66 7.37 -6.99
N ALA A 67 9.33 8.28 -6.07
CA ALA A 67 8.10 8.21 -5.32
C ALA A 67 6.93 8.39 -6.30
N VAL A 68 6.30 7.28 -6.69
CA VAL A 68 5.10 7.28 -7.53
C VAL A 68 3.99 7.95 -6.72
N GLU A 69 3.48 9.08 -7.20
CA GLU A 69 2.27 9.69 -6.66
C GLU A 69 1.10 8.72 -6.94
N LYS A 70 0.63 8.04 -5.89
CA LYS A 70 -0.45 7.06 -5.99
C LYS A 70 -1.81 7.72 -5.98
N THR A 71 -2.72 7.22 -6.81
CA THR A 71 -4.15 7.54 -6.71
C THR A 71 -4.72 6.77 -5.53
N VAL A 72 -5.18 7.48 -4.51
CA VAL A 72 -5.82 6.87 -3.34
C VAL A 72 -7.30 6.62 -3.64
N ILE A 73 -7.77 5.41 -3.40
CA ILE A 73 -9.18 5.03 -3.50
C ILE A 73 -9.64 4.54 -2.13
N GLU A 74 -10.64 5.20 -1.54
CA GLU A 74 -11.25 4.76 -0.29
C GLU A 74 -12.48 3.89 -0.55
N PHE A 75 -12.43 2.66 -0.06
CA PHE A 75 -13.55 1.72 -0.10
C PHE A 75 -14.11 1.49 1.31
N TRP A 76 -15.29 2.05 1.55
CA TRP A 76 -16.04 1.89 2.78
C TRP A 76 -16.90 0.64 2.73
N THR A 77 -16.76 -0.26 3.70
CA THR A 77 -17.55 -1.48 3.77
C THR A 77 -18.23 -1.64 5.12
N THR A 78 -19.45 -2.19 5.13
CA THR A 78 -20.13 -2.56 6.39
C THR A 78 -19.74 -3.94 6.90
N ASP A 79 -18.78 -4.58 6.24
CA ASP A 79 -18.20 -5.85 6.64
C ASP A 79 -17.04 -5.59 7.59
N ASN A 80 -17.35 -5.56 8.88
CA ASN A 80 -16.42 -5.10 9.91
C ASN A 80 -15.83 -6.25 10.75
N GLU A 81 -16.26 -7.49 10.52
CA GLU A 81 -15.68 -8.66 11.17
C GLU A 81 -14.25 -8.91 10.66
N GLU A 82 -13.30 -9.18 11.57
CA GLU A 82 -11.86 -9.34 11.28
C GLU A 82 -11.60 -10.30 10.11
N ASP A 83 -12.16 -11.51 10.16
CA ASP A 83 -12.02 -12.52 9.10
C ASP A 83 -12.47 -12.02 7.72
N ARG A 84 -13.41 -11.07 7.66
CA ARG A 84 -13.92 -10.52 6.39
C ARG A 84 -13.06 -9.36 5.92
N VAL A 85 -12.59 -8.52 6.84
CA VAL A 85 -11.64 -7.45 6.53
C VAL A 85 -10.34 -8.05 5.98
N ASP A 86 -9.85 -9.15 6.56
CA ASP A 86 -8.67 -9.86 6.06
C ASP A 86 -8.84 -10.32 4.60
N VAL A 87 -10.05 -10.77 4.22
CA VAL A 87 -10.37 -11.14 2.84
C VAL A 87 -10.34 -9.91 1.92
N TYR A 88 -10.92 -8.78 2.34
CA TYR A 88 -10.85 -7.53 1.58
C TYR A 88 -9.42 -7.05 1.40
N ASP A 89 -8.60 -7.09 2.46
CA ASP A 89 -7.20 -6.66 2.41
C ASP A 89 -6.36 -7.56 1.51
N ALA A 90 -6.62 -8.87 1.49
CA ALA A 90 -5.98 -9.80 0.56
C ALA A 90 -6.35 -9.48 -0.89
N ILE A 91 -7.63 -9.20 -1.18
CA ILE A 91 -8.10 -8.81 -2.51
C ILE A 91 -7.49 -7.46 -2.92
N ALA A 92 -7.49 -6.47 -2.02
CA ALA A 92 -6.91 -5.16 -2.27
C ALA A 92 -5.40 -5.25 -2.54
N THR A 93 -4.69 -6.11 -1.80
CA THR A 93 -3.26 -6.38 -2.01
C THR A 93 -3.01 -6.99 -3.39
N ALA A 94 -3.80 -7.97 -3.80
CA ALA A 94 -3.68 -8.57 -5.13
C ALA A 94 -3.96 -7.53 -6.23
N PHE A 95 -5.01 -6.72 -6.07
CA PHE A 95 -5.34 -5.64 -7.00
C PHE A 95 -4.21 -4.60 -7.11
N MET A 96 -3.65 -4.15 -5.98
CA MET A 96 -2.55 -3.18 -5.97
C MET A 96 -1.23 -3.74 -6.50
N ALA A 97 -1.05 -5.07 -6.50
CA ALA A 97 0.10 -5.69 -7.15
C ALA A 97 0.00 -5.61 -8.69
N GLU A 98 -1.22 -5.68 -9.23
CA GLU A 98 -1.50 -5.50 -10.66
C GLU A 98 -1.60 -4.02 -11.07
N HIS A 99 -1.95 -3.15 -10.11
CA HIS A 99 -2.13 -1.70 -10.26
C HIS A 99 -1.29 -0.91 -9.24
N PRO A 100 0.04 -0.86 -9.36
CA PRO A 100 0.94 -0.25 -8.38
C PRO A 100 0.74 1.26 -8.20
N GLU A 101 0.11 1.93 -9.17
CA GLU A 101 -0.27 3.33 -9.15
C GLU A 101 -1.49 3.63 -8.26
N ILE A 102 -2.21 2.60 -7.81
CA ILE A 102 -3.39 2.73 -6.94
C ILE A 102 -3.03 2.36 -5.50
N ASP A 103 -3.54 3.15 -4.55
CA ASP A 103 -3.56 2.86 -3.12
C ASP A 103 -5.00 2.64 -2.67
N LEU A 104 -5.46 1.38 -2.71
CA LEU A 104 -6.82 1.00 -2.33
C LEU A 104 -6.89 0.76 -0.82
N ARG A 105 -7.70 1.57 -0.13
CA ARG A 105 -7.84 1.55 1.33
C ARG A 105 -9.20 1.02 1.74
N ILE A 106 -9.21 -0.10 2.45
CA ILE A 106 -10.41 -0.69 3.03
C ILE A 106 -10.73 -0.02 4.37
N ILE A 107 -11.94 0.51 4.49
CA ILE A 107 -12.40 1.22 5.69
C ILE A 107 -13.65 0.51 6.21
N PRO A 108 -13.50 -0.42 7.19
CA PRO A 108 -14.63 -1.09 7.80
C PRO A 108 -15.43 -0.13 8.70
N ILE A 109 -16.75 -0.21 8.61
CA ILE A 109 -17.70 0.64 9.32
C ILE A 109 -18.81 -0.24 9.87
N GLU A 110 -19.22 -0.03 11.12
CA GLU A 110 -20.41 -0.71 11.65
C GLU A 110 -21.64 -0.37 10.82
N GLU A 111 -22.43 -1.36 10.41
CA GLU A 111 -23.59 -1.17 9.52
C GLU A 111 -24.58 -0.12 10.06
N ALA A 112 -24.84 -0.13 11.37
CA ALA A 112 -25.73 0.84 12.02
C ALA A 112 -25.24 2.29 11.89
N GLY A 113 -23.93 2.50 11.69
CA GLY A 113 -23.29 3.82 11.61
C GLY A 113 -23.08 4.34 10.18
N ILE A 114 -23.27 3.52 9.14
CA ILE A 114 -22.87 3.90 7.77
C ILE A 114 -23.59 5.16 7.27
N ALA A 115 -24.90 5.27 7.51
CA ALA A 115 -25.68 6.42 7.05
C ALA A 115 -25.23 7.74 7.71
N GLN A 116 -24.96 7.71 9.02
CA GLN A 116 -24.44 8.88 9.73
C GLN A 116 -23.03 9.25 9.25
N ARG A 117 -22.20 8.26 8.94
CA ARG A 117 -20.84 8.48 8.47
C ARG A 117 -20.83 9.10 7.06
N ILE A 118 -21.71 8.62 6.16
CA ILE A 118 -21.93 9.21 4.84
C ILE A 118 -22.47 10.63 4.95
N ALA A 119 -23.46 10.90 5.80
CA ALA A 119 -23.98 12.26 5.99
C ALA A 119 -22.89 13.25 6.46
N THR A 120 -22.05 12.84 7.41
CA THR A 120 -20.90 13.65 7.87
C THR A 120 -19.88 13.87 6.75
N ALA A 121 -19.57 12.83 5.97
CA ALA A 121 -18.66 12.89 4.83
C ALA A 121 -19.18 13.82 3.72
N GLN A 122 -20.47 13.73 3.40
CA GLN A 122 -21.16 14.60 2.43
C GLN A 122 -21.08 16.06 2.88
N ALA A 123 -21.40 16.36 4.15
CA ALA A 123 -21.30 17.72 4.69
C ALA A 123 -19.86 18.27 4.67
N ALA A 124 -18.86 17.40 4.74
CA ALA A 124 -17.45 17.74 4.64
C ALA A 124 -16.92 17.77 3.19
N ASN A 125 -17.75 17.44 2.20
CA ASN A 125 -17.36 17.22 0.80
C ASN A 125 -16.19 16.22 0.66
N ARG A 126 -16.29 15.10 1.39
CA ARG A 126 -15.31 14.01 1.48
C ARG A 126 -15.99 12.64 1.52
N LEU A 127 -16.92 12.42 0.59
CA LEU A 127 -17.51 11.09 0.39
C LEU A 127 -16.41 10.08 0.00
N PRO A 128 -16.57 8.79 0.36
CA PRO A 128 -15.67 7.76 -0.16
C PRO A 128 -15.84 7.58 -1.66
N ASP A 129 -14.83 7.00 -2.31
CA ASP A 129 -14.89 6.66 -3.73
C ASP A 129 -15.83 5.46 -3.97
N ILE A 130 -15.83 4.50 -3.04
CA ILE A 130 -16.66 3.29 -3.11
C ILE A 130 -17.30 3.07 -1.74
N VAL A 131 -18.59 2.71 -1.73
CA VAL A 131 -19.29 2.27 -0.52
C VAL A 131 -20.08 1.00 -0.77
N ARG A 132 -19.84 -0.03 0.06
CA ARG A 132 -20.69 -1.21 0.17
C ARG A 132 -21.69 -0.97 1.29
N MET A 133 -22.97 -1.08 0.97
CA MET A 133 -24.08 -0.86 1.88
C MET A 133 -25.30 -1.69 1.49
N GLY A 134 -26.25 -1.84 2.42
CA GLY A 134 -27.53 -2.49 2.14
C GLY A 134 -28.35 -1.75 1.07
N ILE A 135 -29.04 -2.52 0.22
CA ILE A 135 -29.83 -2.03 -0.92
C ILE A 135 -30.94 -1.07 -0.52
N GLU A 136 -31.46 -1.18 0.71
CA GLU A 136 -32.49 -0.32 1.28
C GLU A 136 -32.09 1.16 1.37
N ARG A 137 -30.81 1.49 1.22
CA ARG A 137 -30.30 2.87 1.21
C ARG A 137 -30.17 3.46 -0.20
N VAL A 138 -30.12 2.63 -1.24
CA VAL A 138 -29.78 3.06 -2.61
C VAL A 138 -30.74 4.13 -3.11
N SER A 139 -32.05 3.92 -2.98
CA SER A 139 -33.05 4.87 -3.48
C SER A 139 -32.95 6.25 -2.82
N THR A 140 -32.67 6.30 -1.51
CA THR A 140 -32.53 7.56 -0.79
C THR A 140 -31.25 8.27 -1.18
N PHE A 141 -30.14 7.55 -1.29
CA PHE A 141 -28.84 8.14 -1.65
C PHE A 141 -28.82 8.63 -3.10
N ALA A 142 -29.51 7.93 -4.02
CA ALA A 142 -29.72 8.39 -5.39
C ALA A 142 -30.54 9.70 -5.41
N ALA A 143 -31.66 9.74 -4.69
CA ALA A 143 -32.51 10.93 -4.59
C ALA A 143 -31.78 12.14 -3.99
N ASP A 144 -30.86 11.91 -3.06
CA ASP A 144 -30.01 12.93 -2.44
C ASP A 144 -28.78 13.32 -3.29
N GLY A 145 -28.61 12.71 -4.46
CA GLY A 145 -27.48 12.97 -5.37
C GLY A 145 -26.12 12.54 -4.83
N ILE A 146 -26.11 11.55 -3.93
CA ILE A 146 -24.88 11.01 -3.33
C ILE A 146 -24.20 10.00 -4.27
N LEU A 147 -24.98 9.27 -5.07
CA LEU A 147 -24.48 8.19 -5.93
C LEU A 147 -24.15 8.69 -7.34
N ASP A 148 -23.04 8.19 -7.89
CA ASP A 148 -22.69 8.37 -9.29
C ASP A 148 -23.32 7.24 -10.14
N GLU A 149 -24.49 7.52 -10.69
CA GLU A 149 -25.23 6.56 -11.51
C GLU A 149 -24.54 6.27 -12.84
N ASP A 150 -23.75 7.21 -13.38
CA ASP A 150 -23.01 6.99 -14.62
C ASP A 150 -21.87 5.99 -14.38
N ALA A 151 -21.19 6.09 -13.24
CA ALA A 151 -20.20 5.10 -12.81
C ALA A 151 -20.83 3.72 -12.58
N ALA A 152 -21.99 3.65 -11.94
CA ALA A 152 -22.71 2.39 -11.72
C ALA A 152 -23.12 1.73 -13.05
N VAL A 153 -23.72 2.49 -13.97
CA VAL A 153 -24.09 2.01 -15.31
C VAL A 153 -22.86 1.53 -16.08
N ALA A 154 -21.76 2.28 -16.07
CA ALA A 154 -20.53 1.90 -16.75
C ALA A 154 -19.93 0.62 -16.17
N THR A 155 -19.99 0.44 -14.85
CA THR A 155 -19.49 -0.76 -14.16
C THR A 155 -20.33 -1.99 -14.49
N ILE A 156 -21.66 -1.88 -14.47
CA ILE A 156 -22.55 -2.99 -14.85
C ILE A 156 -22.33 -3.36 -16.33
N ALA A 157 -22.18 -2.36 -17.20
CA ALA A 157 -21.92 -2.59 -18.62
C ALA A 157 -20.56 -3.25 -18.90
N SER A 158 -19.53 -2.94 -18.11
CA SER A 158 -18.19 -3.55 -18.28
C SER A 158 -18.14 -5.00 -17.82
N ILE A 159 -18.93 -5.35 -16.80
CA ILE A 159 -19.09 -6.73 -16.31
C ILE A 159 -19.99 -7.53 -17.25
N GLY A 160 -21.06 -6.92 -17.75
CA GLY A 160 -22.11 -7.55 -18.54
C GLY A 160 -23.40 -7.67 -17.73
N GLU A 161 -24.48 -7.07 -18.24
CA GLU A 161 -25.78 -7.06 -17.54
C GLU A 161 -26.33 -8.47 -17.29
N ASP A 162 -26.00 -9.43 -18.16
CA ASP A 162 -26.42 -10.83 -18.08
C ASP A 162 -25.70 -11.63 -16.98
N ASP A 163 -24.61 -11.11 -16.41
CA ASP A 163 -23.93 -11.72 -15.25
C ASP A 163 -24.66 -11.40 -13.93
N PHE A 164 -25.58 -10.43 -13.94
CA PHE A 164 -26.38 -10.07 -12.78
C PHE A 164 -27.77 -10.72 -12.81
N ARG A 165 -28.32 -10.98 -11.62
CA ARG A 165 -29.70 -11.45 -11.49
C ARG A 165 -30.67 -10.30 -11.76
N ALA A 166 -31.67 -10.55 -12.60
CA ALA A 166 -32.70 -9.57 -12.99
C ALA A 166 -33.43 -8.92 -11.80
N GLY A 167 -33.67 -9.67 -10.72
CA GLY A 167 -34.31 -9.14 -9.51
C GLY A 167 -33.49 -8.01 -8.85
N PRO A 168 -32.28 -8.31 -8.32
CA PRO A 168 -31.38 -7.29 -7.78
C PRO A 168 -31.08 -6.13 -8.73
N LEU A 169 -30.87 -6.39 -10.03
CA LEU A 169 -30.70 -5.35 -11.05
C LEU A 169 -31.90 -4.39 -11.08
N GLY A 170 -33.12 -4.94 -11.12
CA GLY A 170 -34.34 -4.13 -11.12
C GLY A 170 -34.54 -3.33 -9.84
N MET A 171 -34.00 -3.79 -8.70
CA MET A 171 -34.12 -3.11 -7.41
C MET A 171 -33.21 -1.89 -7.27
N VAL A 172 -32.15 -1.79 -8.07
CA VAL A 172 -31.22 -0.65 -8.05
C VAL A 172 -31.50 0.38 -9.15
N VAL A 173 -32.59 0.22 -9.93
CA VAL A 173 -32.99 1.21 -10.93
C VAL A 173 -33.56 2.44 -10.23
N ASP A 174 -32.98 3.62 -10.50
CA ASP A 174 -33.61 4.88 -10.11
C ASP A 174 -34.82 5.15 -11.02
N PRO A 175 -36.06 5.22 -10.49
CA PRO A 175 -37.24 5.54 -11.29
C PRO A 175 -37.22 6.95 -11.90
N ALA A 176 -36.41 7.88 -11.39
CA ALA A 176 -36.33 9.25 -11.91
C ALA A 176 -35.46 9.34 -13.17
N THR A 177 -34.34 8.62 -13.22
CA THR A 177 -33.39 8.65 -14.35
C THR A 177 -33.50 7.44 -15.26
N GLY A 178 -34.02 6.31 -14.77
CA GLY A 178 -34.01 5.01 -15.44
C GLY A 178 -32.64 4.33 -15.46
N LYS A 179 -31.64 4.88 -14.76
CA LYS A 179 -30.29 4.31 -14.66
C LYS A 179 -30.19 3.35 -13.47
N TYR A 180 -29.14 2.52 -13.48
CA TYR A 180 -28.75 1.81 -12.26
C TYR A 180 -28.05 2.77 -11.31
N ALA A 181 -28.55 2.91 -10.10
CA ALA A 181 -27.99 3.78 -9.07
C ALA A 181 -26.86 3.12 -8.26
N ALA A 182 -26.74 1.79 -8.31
CA ALA A 182 -25.71 1.02 -7.61
C ALA A 182 -25.42 -0.30 -8.35
N VAL A 183 -24.30 -0.94 -8.01
CA VAL A 183 -23.90 -2.24 -8.57
C VAL A 183 -24.27 -3.36 -7.58
N PRO A 184 -25.18 -4.30 -7.93
CA PRO A 184 -25.48 -5.43 -7.07
C PRO A 184 -24.29 -6.39 -6.96
N PHE A 185 -23.79 -6.63 -5.75
CA PHE A 185 -22.58 -7.43 -5.53
C PHE A 185 -22.86 -8.72 -4.76
N ASP A 186 -23.59 -8.63 -3.64
CA ASP A 186 -23.96 -9.76 -2.80
C ASP A 186 -25.43 -9.67 -2.35
N GLY A 187 -25.90 -10.69 -1.62
CA GLY A 187 -27.25 -10.70 -1.09
C GLY A 187 -27.45 -11.82 -0.06
N TRP A 188 -28.26 -11.52 0.96
CA TRP A 188 -28.61 -12.47 2.01
C TRP A 188 -30.03 -12.97 1.81
N ILE A 189 -30.18 -14.27 1.62
CA ILE A 189 -31.51 -14.89 1.52
C ILE A 189 -31.95 -15.29 2.91
N GLN A 190 -33.03 -14.69 3.40
CA GLN A 190 -33.70 -15.15 4.60
C GLN A 190 -34.38 -16.50 4.30
N ALA A 191 -33.91 -17.55 4.93
CA ALA A 191 -34.51 -18.88 4.86
C ALA A 191 -35.13 -19.24 6.22
N ILE A 192 -36.21 -20.02 6.18
CA ILE A 192 -36.72 -20.69 7.38
C ILE A 192 -35.89 -21.96 7.55
N TRP A 193 -35.27 -22.11 8.71
CA TRP A 193 -34.51 -23.31 9.07
C TRP A 193 -35.28 -24.17 10.08
#